data_AF-A0A964PT66-F1
#
_entry.id   AF-A0A964PT66-F1
#
_cell.length_a   1.000
_cell.length_b   1.000
_cell.length_c   1.000
_cell.angle_alpha   90.00
_cell.angle_beta   90.00
_cell.angle_gamma   90.00
#
_symmetry.space_group_name_H-M   'P 1'
#
loop_
_entity.id
_entity.type
_entity.pdbx_description
1 polymer ?
#
loop_
_entity_poly.entity_id
_entity_poly.type
_entity_poly.pdbx_seq_one_letter_code
_entity_poly.pdbx_strand_id
1 'polypeptide(L)'
;MRRAAETGGAGLVFCPHVNRQFGTLAVAQGLAETLRMRVETYSGSAPKGISGDWEEHNMRVARDFKRNRISVLACTNAFGMGIDKPNIRFTAHLGLPQTVEAFYQQAGRAGRDQHTAHCDIVLSVDHPRRARQLLDPNTPIETVIELVDDVEWDEADDVTRALYFHTRAFAGLDEDLQMVKHVLGRLGSIVPDKAVAFSWVGLSHGKHEGDAEKQASEKAVYHLVTLGVVRDYTLDWAKRELQLVLGDQEGDSMAVALGNYGRAYQVRRGDILQQEFARNAPADPTLRIVHGAKLLIEFIYETVELARRRGLSEMLQAASQAVTAINGSEVLKKRVLQYLTQTDWDVRLEEIGAKGGLGADALRLVLEEVVSSRHAEELRGAAARQLNSYPDQPAFLFLRAFAEACVTDPDWERVTEDVRAALAFGREKYGASEQDLATVVADLTSFVESRGRPGQRLVQSAILASGAGRPFQRELCGRLPPHLAVELVAPLMTRLRRTAIAHPHSGVTRHD
;
A
#
# COMPACT_ATOMS: atom_id res chain seq x y z
N MET A 1 -4.31 -10.07 29.10
CA MET A 1 -5.62 -9.37 29.20
C MET A 1 -6.22 -9.44 30.61
N ARG A 2 -6.65 -10.60 31.12
CA ARG A 2 -7.34 -10.72 32.43
C ARG A 2 -6.60 -10.06 33.60
N ARG A 3 -5.32 -10.40 33.80
CA ARG A 3 -4.47 -9.83 34.86
C ARG A 3 -4.40 -8.30 34.81
N ALA A 4 -4.30 -7.72 33.61
CA ALA A 4 -4.23 -6.28 33.44
C ALA A 4 -5.55 -5.59 33.86
N ALA A 5 -6.68 -6.19 33.50
CA ALA A 5 -8.00 -5.69 33.87
C ALA A 5 -8.30 -5.83 35.37
N GLU A 6 -7.88 -6.94 35.99
CA GLU A 6 -8.04 -7.20 37.43
C GLU A 6 -7.20 -6.22 38.29
N THR A 7 -6.06 -5.74 37.79
CA THR A 7 -5.22 -4.74 38.47
C THR A 7 -5.60 -3.29 38.15
N GLY A 8 -6.81 -3.04 37.62
CA GLY A 8 -7.28 -1.69 37.28
C GLY A 8 -6.66 -1.07 36.01
N GLY A 9 -5.98 -1.87 35.20
CA GLY A 9 -5.50 -1.49 33.88
C GLY A 9 -6.58 -1.64 32.81
N ALA A 10 -6.50 -0.84 31.75
CA ALA A 10 -7.41 -0.91 30.62
C ALA A 10 -6.77 -1.60 29.39
N GLY A 11 -7.61 -2.04 28.46
CA GLY A 11 -7.16 -2.69 27.22
C GLY A 11 -7.94 -2.24 26.00
N LEU A 12 -7.24 -2.19 24.86
CA LEU A 12 -7.85 -1.99 23.55
C LEU A 12 -7.67 -3.26 22.71
N VAL A 13 -8.72 -3.67 22.02
CA VAL A 13 -8.68 -4.76 21.05
C VAL A 13 -9.11 -4.20 19.70
N PHE A 14 -8.14 -4.03 18.79
CA PHE A 14 -8.39 -3.53 17.45
C PHE A 14 -8.94 -4.64 16.56
N CYS A 15 -10.16 -4.45 16.10
CA CYS A 15 -10.87 -5.34 15.19
C CYS A 15 -10.73 -4.83 13.75
N PRO A 16 -10.60 -5.73 12.76
CA PRO A 16 -10.39 -5.34 11.36
C PRO A 16 -11.67 -4.76 10.74
N HIS A 17 -12.84 -5.05 11.31
CA HIS A 17 -14.14 -4.63 10.79
C HIS A 17 -15.21 -4.57 11.89
N VAL A 18 -16.37 -4.01 11.55
CA VAL A 18 -17.49 -3.81 12.50
C VAL A 18 -18.28 -5.11 12.74
N ASN A 19 -18.53 -5.88 11.69
CA ASN A 19 -19.50 -6.99 11.69
C ASN A 19 -18.83 -8.36 11.53
N ARG A 20 -19.57 -9.48 11.64
CA ARG A 20 -19.07 -10.86 11.47
C ARG A 20 -18.12 -11.31 12.59
N GLN A 21 -17.44 -12.46 12.41
CA GLN A 21 -16.70 -13.19 13.46
C GLN A 21 -15.61 -12.35 14.15
N PHE A 22 -14.80 -11.62 13.39
CA PHE A 22 -13.80 -10.68 13.95
C PHE A 22 -14.34 -9.25 14.11
N GLY A 23 -15.66 -9.08 14.06
CA GLY A 23 -16.34 -7.81 14.24
C GLY A 23 -16.26 -7.31 15.67
N THR A 24 -16.33 -6.00 15.86
CA THR A 24 -16.21 -5.37 17.19
C THR A 24 -17.22 -5.92 18.20
N LEU A 25 -18.46 -6.20 17.79
CA LEU A 25 -19.49 -6.76 18.67
C LEU A 25 -19.21 -8.23 19.03
N ALA A 26 -18.91 -9.07 18.04
CA ALA A 26 -18.64 -10.49 18.26
C ALA A 26 -17.41 -10.69 19.15
N VAL A 27 -16.35 -9.92 18.90
CA VAL A 27 -15.13 -9.91 19.71
C VAL A 27 -15.43 -9.41 21.13
N ALA A 28 -16.20 -8.34 21.30
CA ALA A 28 -16.58 -7.84 22.62
C ALA A 28 -17.33 -8.91 23.43
N GLN A 29 -18.30 -9.59 22.82
CA GLN A 29 -19.08 -10.65 23.46
C GLN A 29 -18.20 -11.84 23.87
N GLY A 30 -17.39 -12.37 22.94
CA GLY A 30 -16.49 -13.48 23.23
C GLY A 30 -15.46 -13.16 24.31
N LEU A 31 -14.94 -11.93 24.33
CA LEU A 31 -14.04 -11.46 25.39
C LEU A 31 -14.77 -11.28 26.72
N ALA A 32 -15.98 -10.73 26.72
CA ALA A 32 -16.77 -10.55 27.94
C ALA A 32 -17.04 -11.90 28.63
N GLU A 33 -17.42 -12.92 27.85
CA GLU A 33 -17.65 -14.28 28.33
C GLU A 33 -16.34 -14.92 28.84
N THR A 34 -15.28 -14.86 28.05
CA THR A 34 -13.98 -15.50 28.36
C THR A 34 -13.29 -14.84 29.56
N LEU A 35 -13.32 -13.51 29.62
CA LEU A 35 -12.66 -12.74 30.68
C LEU A 35 -13.54 -12.54 31.91
N ARG A 36 -14.86 -12.81 31.81
CA ARG A 36 -15.86 -12.57 32.86
C ARG A 36 -15.83 -11.12 33.38
N MET A 37 -15.75 -10.17 32.46
CA MET A 37 -15.71 -8.74 32.76
C MET A 37 -16.46 -7.93 31.71
N ARG A 38 -16.75 -6.67 32.04
CA ARG A 38 -17.40 -5.76 31.10
C ARG A 38 -16.45 -5.40 29.95
N VAL A 39 -16.85 -5.79 28.74
CA VAL A 39 -16.22 -5.40 27.48
C VAL A 39 -17.27 -4.69 26.64
N GLU A 40 -16.93 -3.54 26.10
CA GLU A 40 -17.83 -2.76 25.23
C GLU A 40 -17.25 -2.66 23.83
N THR A 41 -18.08 -2.17 22.91
CA THR A 41 -17.72 -2.02 21.49
C THR A 41 -17.64 -0.54 21.09
N TYR A 42 -16.78 -0.21 20.14
CA TYR A 42 -16.76 1.10 19.49
C TYR A 42 -16.40 0.97 18.02
N SER A 43 -17.17 1.59 17.14
CA SER A 43 -16.91 1.59 15.70
C SER A 43 -17.47 2.82 15.01
N GLY A 44 -16.99 3.13 13.80
CA GLY A 44 -17.49 4.27 13.02
C GLY A 44 -18.97 4.12 12.61
N SER A 45 -19.47 2.90 12.48
CA SER A 45 -20.88 2.58 12.23
C SER A 45 -21.39 1.55 13.22
N ALA A 46 -22.72 1.50 13.39
CA ALA A 46 -23.37 0.53 14.25
C ALA A 46 -23.16 -0.91 13.72
N PRO A 47 -22.87 -1.88 14.59
CA PRO A 47 -22.96 -3.29 14.23
C PRO A 47 -24.37 -3.65 13.74
N LYS A 48 -24.46 -4.54 12.75
CA LYS A 48 -25.71 -5.02 12.19
C LYS A 48 -26.57 -5.63 13.29
N GLY A 49 -27.86 -5.27 13.29
CA GLY A 49 -28.83 -5.72 14.30
C GLY A 49 -28.88 -4.85 15.56
N ILE A 50 -28.00 -3.86 15.70
CA ILE A 50 -28.10 -2.84 16.75
C ILE A 50 -28.91 -1.67 16.22
N SER A 51 -29.93 -1.27 16.97
CA SER A 51 -30.74 -0.06 16.71
C SER A 51 -30.47 1.00 17.77
N GLY A 52 -30.75 2.25 17.44
CA GLY A 52 -30.58 3.41 18.33
C GLY A 52 -29.50 4.38 17.85
N ASP A 53 -29.30 5.43 18.64
CA ASP A 53 -28.28 6.46 18.36
C ASP A 53 -26.88 5.91 18.65
N TRP A 54 -26.19 5.53 17.58
CA TRP A 54 -24.83 4.99 17.66
C TRP A 54 -23.80 6.05 18.05
N GLU A 55 -24.04 7.32 17.70
CA GLU A 55 -23.18 8.42 18.09
C GLU A 55 -23.27 8.65 19.60
N GLU A 56 -24.49 8.65 20.14
CA GLU A 56 -24.72 8.70 21.59
C GLU A 56 -24.09 7.50 22.31
N HIS A 57 -24.23 6.29 21.75
CA HIS A 57 -23.55 5.08 22.26
C HIS A 57 -22.02 5.28 22.33
N ASN A 58 -21.40 5.68 21.21
CA ASN A 58 -19.95 5.90 21.12
C ASN A 58 -19.48 6.97 22.12
N MET A 59 -20.22 8.08 22.27
CA MET A 59 -19.92 9.12 23.25
C MET A 59 -19.97 8.60 24.69
N ARG A 60 -20.97 7.79 25.03
CA ARG A 60 -21.11 7.17 26.36
C ARG A 60 -19.98 6.20 26.63
N VAL A 61 -19.70 5.28 25.70
CA VAL A 61 -18.65 4.27 25.83
C VAL A 61 -17.27 4.91 25.96
N ALA A 62 -16.96 5.91 25.13
CA ALA A 62 -15.69 6.63 25.22
C ALA A 62 -15.51 7.34 26.58
N ARG A 63 -16.59 7.95 27.10
CA ARG A 63 -16.60 8.59 28.43
C ARG A 63 -16.39 7.57 29.54
N ASP A 64 -17.08 6.44 29.50
CA ASP A 64 -17.01 5.40 30.53
C ASP A 64 -15.64 4.68 30.52
N PHE A 65 -15.06 4.44 29.35
CA PHE A 65 -13.70 3.91 29.22
C PHE A 65 -12.65 4.86 29.79
N LYS A 66 -12.74 6.16 29.49
CA LYS A 66 -11.86 7.19 30.10
C LYS A 66 -11.96 7.16 31.63
N ARG A 67 -13.17 7.00 32.18
CA ARG A 67 -13.47 6.98 33.63
C ARG A 67 -13.24 5.62 34.32
N ASN A 68 -12.55 4.66 33.70
CA ASN A 68 -12.31 3.32 34.26
C ASN A 68 -13.58 2.50 34.57
N ARG A 69 -14.72 2.81 33.93
CA ARG A 69 -15.98 2.04 34.08
C ARG A 69 -16.07 0.87 33.10
N ILE A 70 -15.20 0.86 32.09
CA ILE A 70 -15.03 -0.20 31.09
C ILE A 70 -13.55 -0.56 31.08
N SER A 71 -13.23 -1.83 31.31
CA SER A 71 -11.84 -2.30 31.39
C SER A 71 -11.26 -2.65 30.03
N VAL A 72 -12.07 -3.21 29.12
CA VAL A 72 -11.62 -3.58 27.78
C VAL A 72 -12.60 -3.05 26.75
N LEU A 73 -12.07 -2.55 25.65
CA LEU A 73 -12.86 -2.09 24.53
C LEU A 73 -12.42 -2.79 23.25
N ALA A 74 -13.38 -3.39 22.55
CA ALA A 74 -13.20 -3.91 21.19
C ALA A 74 -13.58 -2.82 20.19
N CYS A 75 -12.66 -2.42 19.33
CA CYS A 75 -12.84 -1.26 18.48
C CYS A 75 -12.23 -1.38 17.09
N THR A 76 -12.81 -0.73 16.08
CA THR A 76 -12.09 -0.50 14.82
C THR A 76 -11.11 0.68 14.95
N ASN A 77 -10.36 0.97 13.87
CA ASN A 77 -9.47 2.14 13.79
C ASN A 77 -10.17 3.48 14.07
N ALA A 78 -11.51 3.54 14.01
CA ALA A 78 -12.29 4.71 14.37
C ALA A 78 -12.13 5.12 15.84
N PHE A 79 -11.80 4.18 16.74
CA PHE A 79 -11.51 4.48 18.12
C PHE A 79 -10.03 4.86 18.27
N GLY A 80 -9.75 6.15 18.42
CA GLY A 80 -8.37 6.56 18.64
C GLY A 80 -8.03 8.03 18.42
N MET A 81 -8.83 8.80 17.68
CA MET A 81 -8.56 10.24 17.60
C MET A 81 -8.80 10.87 18.99
N GLY A 82 -7.72 11.26 19.69
CA GLY A 82 -7.81 12.07 20.92
C GLY A 82 -8.13 11.33 22.24
N ILE A 83 -7.89 10.01 22.34
CA ILE A 83 -7.99 9.33 23.64
C ILE A 83 -6.67 9.45 24.38
N ASP A 84 -6.74 10.16 25.51
CA ASP A 84 -5.67 10.24 26.49
C ASP A 84 -6.07 9.52 27.78
N LYS A 85 -5.58 8.29 27.92
CA LYS A 85 -5.84 7.43 29.05
C LYS A 85 -4.51 6.81 29.51
N PRO A 86 -3.97 7.21 30.67
CA PRO A 86 -2.62 6.83 31.08
C PRO A 86 -2.49 5.32 31.35
N ASN A 87 -3.55 4.69 31.84
CA ASN A 87 -3.52 3.33 32.38
C ASN A 87 -3.90 2.21 31.38
N ILE A 88 -3.71 2.42 30.07
CA ILE A 88 -3.87 1.35 29.08
C ILE A 88 -2.67 0.39 29.19
N ARG A 89 -2.93 -0.86 29.57
CA ARG A 89 -1.93 -1.91 29.82
C ARG A 89 -1.72 -2.86 28.66
N PHE A 90 -2.65 -2.91 27.72
CA PHE A 90 -2.41 -3.64 26.49
C PHE A 90 -3.20 -3.09 25.30
N THR A 91 -2.65 -3.32 24.12
CA THR A 91 -3.35 -3.25 22.84
C THR A 91 -3.20 -4.58 22.13
N ALA A 92 -4.27 -5.15 21.60
CA ALA A 92 -4.20 -6.36 20.78
C ALA A 92 -4.85 -6.08 19.42
N HIS A 93 -4.14 -6.37 18.33
CA HIS A 93 -4.67 -6.25 16.98
C HIS A 93 -5.10 -7.63 16.51
N LEU A 94 -6.39 -7.79 16.22
CA LEU A 94 -6.93 -8.96 15.56
C LEU A 94 -6.79 -8.73 14.06
N GLY A 95 -5.69 -9.22 13.51
CA GLY A 95 -5.30 -8.96 12.14
C GLY A 95 -4.23 -7.89 12.00
N LEU A 96 -3.73 -7.79 10.77
CA LEU A 96 -2.60 -6.94 10.42
C LEU A 96 -3.00 -5.45 10.36
N PRO A 97 -2.29 -4.55 11.08
CA PRO A 97 -2.43 -3.11 10.89
C PRO A 97 -2.07 -2.69 9.45
N GLN A 98 -2.69 -1.62 8.96
CA GLN A 98 -2.53 -1.19 7.55
C GLN A 98 -1.12 -0.70 7.21
N THR A 99 -0.41 -0.09 8.17
CA THR A 99 0.97 0.35 8.01
C THR A 99 1.72 0.25 9.33
N VAL A 100 3.05 0.40 9.28
CA VAL A 100 3.92 0.46 10.47
C VAL A 100 3.58 1.66 11.35
N GLU A 101 3.30 2.82 10.75
CA GLU A 101 2.88 4.03 11.46
C GLU A 101 1.52 3.85 12.13
N ALA A 102 0.57 3.21 11.46
CA ALA A 102 -0.74 2.90 12.03
C ALA A 102 -0.58 2.01 13.27
N PHE A 103 0.21 0.95 13.18
CA PHE A 103 0.52 0.09 14.32
C PHE A 103 1.19 0.89 15.45
N TYR A 104 2.20 1.71 15.15
CA TYR A 104 2.91 2.48 16.17
C TYR A 104 2.00 3.48 16.89
N GLN A 105 1.13 4.20 16.15
CA GLN A 105 0.16 5.12 16.75
C GLN A 105 -0.86 4.38 17.62
N GLN A 106 -1.31 3.20 17.21
CA GLN A 106 -2.26 2.37 17.95
C GLN A 106 -1.62 1.78 19.21
N ALA A 107 -0.44 1.18 19.08
CA ALA A 107 0.36 0.63 20.17
C ALA A 107 0.79 1.70 21.18
N GLY A 108 1.16 2.90 20.71
CA GLY A 108 1.56 4.05 21.54
C GLY A 108 0.45 4.64 22.43
N ARG A 109 -0.75 4.06 22.39
CA ARG A 109 -1.83 4.35 23.35
C ARG A 109 -1.60 3.65 24.68
N ALA A 110 -0.88 2.54 24.68
CA ALA A 110 -0.56 1.78 25.87
C ALA A 110 0.63 2.40 26.63
N GLY A 111 0.68 2.22 27.95
CA GLY A 111 1.84 2.57 28.77
C GLY A 111 2.17 4.07 28.86
N ARG A 112 1.18 4.97 28.70
CA ARG A 112 1.41 6.42 28.78
C ARG A 112 1.80 6.93 30.17
N ASP A 113 1.50 6.15 31.21
CA ASP A 113 2.02 6.32 32.56
C ASP A 113 3.42 5.73 32.77
N GLN A 114 4.12 5.33 31.69
CA GLN A 114 5.46 4.74 31.71
C GLN A 114 5.55 3.38 32.41
N HIS A 115 4.42 2.78 32.78
CA HIS A 115 4.38 1.40 33.26
C HIS A 115 4.33 0.42 32.10
N THR A 116 4.85 -0.79 32.34
CA THR A 116 4.89 -1.87 31.34
C THR A 116 3.51 -2.10 30.73
N ALA A 117 3.49 -2.17 29.40
CA ALA A 117 2.32 -2.50 28.61
C ALA A 117 2.70 -3.46 27.48
N HIS A 118 1.72 -4.24 27.01
CA HIS A 118 1.89 -5.22 25.95
C HIS A 118 1.16 -4.80 24.69
N CYS A 119 1.82 -4.90 23.54
CA CYS A 119 1.25 -4.54 22.24
C CYS A 119 1.37 -5.74 21.32
N ASP A 120 0.26 -6.46 21.14
CA ASP A 120 0.21 -7.73 20.44
C ASP A 120 -0.43 -7.58 19.06
N ILE A 121 0.04 -8.36 18.09
CA ILE A 121 -0.59 -8.58 16.79
C ILE A 121 -0.89 -10.06 16.69
N VAL A 122 -2.15 -10.41 16.46
CA VAL A 122 -2.55 -11.76 16.10
C VAL A 122 -2.59 -11.83 14.59
N LEU A 123 -1.65 -12.58 14.00
CA LEU A 123 -1.43 -12.67 12.56
C LEU A 123 -1.88 -14.04 12.02
N SER A 124 -2.66 -14.02 10.94
CA SER A 124 -3.02 -15.14 10.09
C SER A 124 -2.58 -14.84 8.64
N VAL A 125 -1.75 -15.72 8.10
CA VAL A 125 -1.30 -15.71 6.70
C VAL A 125 -1.39 -17.14 6.18
N ASP A 126 -2.61 -17.58 5.95
CA ASP A 126 -2.90 -18.99 5.63
C ASP A 126 -2.48 -19.32 4.19
N HIS A 127 -2.44 -18.33 3.30
CA HIS A 127 -2.04 -18.48 1.90
C HIS A 127 -0.88 -17.54 1.49
N PRO A 128 0.38 -17.83 1.87
CA PRO A 128 1.52 -16.95 1.62
C PRO A 128 1.78 -16.61 0.13
N ARG A 129 1.41 -17.50 -0.80
CA ARG A 129 1.52 -17.23 -2.24
C ARG A 129 0.50 -16.18 -2.70
N ARG A 130 -0.74 -16.28 -2.22
CA ARG A 130 -1.79 -15.31 -2.50
C ARG A 130 -1.44 -13.95 -1.89
N ALA A 131 -1.01 -13.93 -0.63
CA ALA A 131 -0.57 -12.70 0.04
C ALA A 131 0.54 -11.97 -0.74
N ARG A 132 1.55 -12.71 -1.23
CA ARG A 132 2.60 -12.14 -2.08
C ARG A 132 2.06 -11.56 -3.38
N GLN A 133 1.23 -12.31 -4.11
CA GLN A 133 0.65 -11.85 -5.36
C GLN A 133 -0.18 -10.57 -5.16
N LEU A 134 -1.03 -10.55 -4.13
CA LEU A 134 -1.87 -9.40 -3.79
C LEU A 134 -1.06 -8.13 -3.43
N LEU A 135 0.09 -8.31 -2.77
CA LEU A 135 0.94 -7.20 -2.31
C LEU A 135 2.12 -6.89 -3.23
N ASP A 136 2.29 -7.63 -4.33
CA ASP A 136 3.32 -7.34 -5.35
C ASP A 136 2.90 -6.04 -6.08
N PRO A 137 3.75 -5.00 -6.06
CA PRO A 137 3.44 -3.72 -6.71
C PRO A 137 3.26 -3.84 -8.23
N ASN A 138 3.73 -4.92 -8.85
CA ASN A 138 3.52 -5.18 -10.29
C ASN A 138 2.18 -5.85 -10.58
N THR A 139 1.46 -6.33 -9.58
CA THR A 139 0.12 -6.89 -9.78
C THR A 139 -0.86 -5.73 -9.98
N PRO A 140 -1.54 -5.64 -11.15
CA PRO A 140 -2.54 -4.62 -11.41
C PRO A 140 -3.67 -4.69 -10.40
N ILE A 141 -4.28 -3.54 -10.08
CA ILE A 141 -5.37 -3.48 -9.11
C ILE A 141 -6.57 -4.34 -9.54
N GLU A 142 -6.83 -4.45 -10.83
CA GLU A 142 -7.90 -5.28 -11.40
C GLU A 142 -7.71 -6.75 -11.01
N THR A 143 -6.49 -7.27 -11.14
CA THR A 143 -6.15 -8.63 -10.70
C THR A 143 -6.24 -8.77 -9.17
N VAL A 144 -5.86 -7.74 -8.41
CA VAL A 144 -6.03 -7.75 -6.94
C VAL A 144 -7.52 -7.81 -6.57
N ILE A 145 -8.39 -7.04 -7.25
CA ILE A 145 -9.84 -7.07 -7.06
C ILE A 145 -10.39 -8.46 -7.32
N GLU A 146 -10.07 -9.05 -8.48
CA GLU A 146 -10.50 -10.42 -8.84
C GLU A 146 -10.09 -11.45 -7.77
N LEU A 147 -8.81 -11.46 -7.39
CA LEU A 147 -8.29 -12.41 -6.41
C LEU A 147 -8.88 -12.24 -5.01
N VAL A 148 -9.29 -11.03 -4.62
CA VAL A 148 -9.93 -10.77 -3.32
C VAL A 148 -11.40 -11.16 -3.36
N ASP A 149 -12.09 -10.87 -4.46
CA ASP A 149 -13.52 -11.15 -4.63
C ASP A 149 -13.81 -12.65 -4.81
N ASP A 150 -12.84 -13.42 -5.31
CA ASP A 150 -12.89 -14.89 -5.40
C ASP A 150 -12.75 -15.61 -4.05
N VAL A 151 -12.45 -14.89 -2.96
CA VAL A 151 -12.23 -15.48 -1.63
C VAL A 151 -13.44 -15.28 -0.74
N GLU A 152 -14.01 -16.38 -0.27
CA GLU A 152 -15.08 -16.34 0.72
C GLU A 152 -14.61 -15.68 2.02
N TRP A 153 -15.47 -14.85 2.61
CA TRP A 153 -15.08 -14.02 3.74
C TRP A 153 -14.53 -14.79 4.94
N ASP A 154 -15.07 -15.98 5.19
CA ASP A 154 -14.67 -16.81 6.32
C ASP A 154 -13.36 -17.59 6.05
N GLU A 155 -12.92 -17.63 4.78
CA GLU A 155 -11.63 -18.20 4.33
C GLU A 155 -10.55 -17.12 4.12
N ALA A 156 -10.92 -15.83 4.26
CA ALA A 156 -9.98 -14.74 4.12
C ALA A 156 -9.01 -14.70 5.31
N ASP A 157 -7.72 -14.78 5.01
CA ASP A 157 -6.64 -14.48 5.94
C ASP A 157 -6.54 -12.95 6.19
N ASP A 158 -5.58 -12.52 7.01
CA ASP A 158 -5.47 -11.09 7.37
C ASP A 158 -5.14 -10.20 6.18
N VAL A 159 -4.34 -10.69 5.23
CA VAL A 159 -3.93 -9.91 4.05
C VAL A 159 -5.13 -9.73 3.13
N THR A 160 -5.85 -10.82 2.83
CA THR A 160 -7.06 -10.75 2.00
C THR A 160 -8.15 -9.91 2.66
N ARG A 161 -8.35 -10.02 3.97
CA ARG A 161 -9.34 -9.21 4.72
C ARG A 161 -8.95 -7.73 4.78
N ALA A 162 -7.67 -7.41 4.93
CA ALA A 162 -7.18 -6.04 4.87
C ALA A 162 -7.41 -5.45 3.46
N LEU A 163 -7.16 -6.24 2.42
CA LEU A 163 -7.33 -5.82 1.03
C LEU A 163 -8.78 -5.77 0.56
N TYR A 164 -9.72 -6.45 1.22
CA TYR A 164 -11.14 -6.31 0.91
C TYR A 164 -11.61 -4.84 0.97
N PHE A 165 -11.27 -4.11 2.04
CA PHE A 165 -11.64 -2.69 2.12
C PHE A 165 -10.87 -1.84 1.11
N HIS A 166 -9.64 -2.24 0.80
CA HIS A 166 -8.81 -1.59 -0.20
C HIS A 166 -9.44 -1.71 -1.61
N THR A 167 -9.83 -2.90 -2.05
CA THR A 167 -10.45 -3.13 -3.36
C THR A 167 -11.82 -2.47 -3.49
N ARG A 168 -12.57 -2.28 -2.40
CA ARG A 168 -13.79 -1.45 -2.42
C ARG A 168 -13.50 0.04 -2.50
N ALA A 169 -12.39 0.51 -1.94
CA ALA A 169 -11.96 1.90 -2.09
C ALA A 169 -11.33 2.19 -3.46
N PHE A 170 -10.79 1.17 -4.13
CA PHE A 170 -10.15 1.22 -5.44
C PHE A 170 -10.80 0.21 -6.38
N ALA A 171 -12.01 0.53 -6.86
CA ALA A 171 -12.84 -0.37 -7.68
C ALA A 171 -12.33 -0.56 -9.12
N GLY A 172 -11.32 0.19 -9.53
CA GLY A 172 -10.76 0.23 -10.88
C GLY A 172 -10.88 1.61 -11.51
N LEU A 173 -9.92 1.95 -12.36
CA LEU A 173 -9.86 3.25 -13.03
C LEU A 173 -11.11 3.51 -13.88
N ASP A 174 -11.52 2.51 -14.66
CA ASP A 174 -12.68 2.64 -15.54
C ASP A 174 -13.98 2.80 -14.75
N GLU A 175 -14.17 2.01 -13.68
CA GLU A 175 -15.37 2.14 -12.83
C GLU A 175 -15.46 3.52 -12.18
N ASP A 176 -14.36 4.01 -11.60
CA ASP A 176 -14.33 5.35 -11.00
C ASP A 176 -14.60 6.45 -12.04
N LEU A 177 -14.04 6.34 -13.24
CA LEU A 177 -14.24 7.31 -14.30
C LEU A 177 -15.68 7.29 -14.84
N GLN A 178 -16.30 6.11 -14.95
CA GLN A 178 -17.71 5.98 -15.31
C GLN A 178 -18.61 6.58 -14.23
N MET A 179 -18.28 6.39 -12.95
CA MET A 179 -19.03 7.01 -11.86
C MET A 179 -18.95 8.54 -11.91
N VAL A 180 -17.76 9.11 -12.21
CA VAL A 180 -17.61 10.56 -12.44
C VAL A 180 -18.48 11.04 -13.60
N LYS A 181 -18.50 10.32 -14.73
CA LYS A 181 -19.36 10.68 -15.87
C LYS A 181 -20.85 10.62 -15.50
N HIS A 182 -21.25 9.62 -14.73
CA HIS A 182 -22.63 9.47 -14.30
C HIS A 182 -23.07 10.62 -13.37
N VAL A 183 -22.24 10.97 -12.37
CA VAL A 183 -22.46 12.12 -11.50
C VAL A 183 -22.49 13.42 -12.30
N LEU A 184 -21.55 13.63 -13.23
CA LEU A 184 -21.50 14.81 -14.09
C LEU A 184 -22.79 14.99 -14.91
N GLY A 185 -23.36 13.89 -15.41
CA GLY A 185 -24.65 13.88 -16.09
C GLY A 185 -25.81 14.35 -15.21
N ARG A 186 -25.74 14.18 -13.88
CA ARG A 186 -26.75 14.67 -12.93
C ARG A 186 -26.60 16.17 -12.63
N LEU A 187 -25.41 16.75 -12.81
CA LEU A 187 -25.18 18.18 -12.56
C LEU A 187 -25.79 19.09 -13.64
N GLY A 188 -25.88 18.58 -14.87
CA GLY A 188 -26.30 19.34 -16.04
C GLY A 188 -25.31 20.47 -16.36
N SER A 189 -25.81 21.64 -16.77
CA SER A 189 -24.95 22.79 -17.07
C SER A 189 -24.22 23.28 -15.81
N ILE A 190 -22.89 23.31 -15.89
CA ILE A 190 -21.99 23.81 -14.85
C ILE A 190 -21.97 25.34 -14.92
N VAL A 191 -22.56 25.96 -13.90
CA VAL A 191 -22.61 27.41 -13.72
C VAL A 191 -22.15 27.69 -12.29
N PRO A 192 -21.15 28.57 -12.08
CA PRO A 192 -20.66 28.89 -10.74
C PRO A 192 -21.79 29.30 -9.80
N ASP A 193 -21.69 28.89 -8.53
CA ASP A 193 -22.65 29.15 -7.46
C ASP A 193 -24.05 28.51 -7.63
N LYS A 194 -24.30 27.77 -8.72
CA LYS A 194 -25.55 27.03 -8.88
C LYS A 194 -25.63 25.89 -7.86
N ALA A 195 -26.75 25.83 -7.14
CA ALA A 195 -27.06 24.69 -6.28
C ALA A 195 -27.69 23.55 -7.08
N VAL A 196 -27.23 22.32 -6.84
CA VAL A 196 -27.79 21.09 -7.43
C VAL A 196 -27.99 20.06 -6.33
N ALA A 197 -29.10 19.32 -6.40
CA ALA A 197 -29.33 18.19 -5.50
C ALA A 197 -29.76 16.95 -6.29
N PHE A 198 -29.25 15.78 -5.91
CA PHE A 198 -29.68 14.49 -6.45
C PHE A 198 -29.47 13.35 -5.45
N SER A 199 -30.27 12.30 -5.55
CA SER A 199 -30.11 11.08 -4.74
C SER A 199 -28.89 10.27 -5.17
N TRP A 200 -28.27 9.50 -4.28
CA TRP A 200 -27.11 8.66 -4.63
C TRP A 200 -27.37 7.81 -5.88
N VAL A 201 -26.31 7.57 -6.64
CA VAL A 201 -26.33 6.88 -7.92
C VAL A 201 -25.33 5.73 -7.93
N GLY A 202 -25.71 4.62 -8.57
CA GLY A 202 -24.89 3.42 -8.78
C GLY A 202 -24.68 3.11 -10.25
N LEU A 203 -23.66 2.30 -10.55
CA LEU A 203 -23.41 1.78 -11.91
C LEU A 203 -24.18 0.47 -12.20
N SER A 204 -24.72 -0.21 -11.18
CA SER A 204 -25.41 -1.49 -11.32
C SER A 204 -26.52 -1.69 -10.26
N HIS A 205 -27.57 -2.42 -10.64
CA HIS A 205 -28.63 -2.88 -9.73
C HIS A 205 -28.24 -4.25 -9.13
N GLY A 206 -28.03 -4.36 -7.82
CA GLY A 206 -27.60 -5.58 -7.13
C GLY A 206 -27.81 -5.57 -5.61
N LYS A 207 -27.69 -6.74 -4.96
CA LYS A 207 -28.08 -7.01 -3.54
C LYS A 207 -27.39 -6.15 -2.44
N HIS A 208 -26.47 -5.25 -2.80
CA HIS A 208 -25.78 -4.32 -1.91
C HIS A 208 -25.90 -2.84 -2.33
N GLU A 209 -26.94 -2.51 -3.12
CA GLU A 209 -27.36 -1.21 -3.67
C GLU A 209 -27.35 0.00 -2.70
N GLY A 210 -27.22 -0.17 -1.39
CA GLY A 210 -27.32 0.94 -0.44
C GLY A 210 -26.03 1.72 -0.25
N ASP A 211 -25.06 1.07 0.39
CA ASP A 211 -23.83 1.71 0.88
C ASP A 211 -22.77 1.83 -0.22
N ALA A 212 -22.74 0.90 -1.17
CA ALA A 212 -21.79 0.92 -2.28
C ALA A 212 -22.07 2.09 -3.25
N GLU A 213 -23.34 2.31 -3.60
CA GLU A 213 -23.76 3.44 -4.45
C GLU A 213 -23.42 4.78 -3.81
N LYS A 214 -23.70 4.90 -2.51
CA LYS A 214 -23.33 6.07 -1.71
C LYS A 214 -21.82 6.32 -1.78
N GLN A 215 -21.00 5.33 -1.45
CA GLN A 215 -19.54 5.49 -1.43
C GLN A 215 -18.99 5.88 -2.81
N ALA A 216 -19.48 5.24 -3.87
CA ALA A 216 -19.05 5.53 -5.23
C ALA A 216 -19.48 6.94 -5.68
N SER A 217 -20.71 7.37 -5.35
CA SER A 217 -21.20 8.72 -5.59
C SER A 217 -20.37 9.78 -4.85
N GLU A 218 -20.13 9.58 -3.55
CA GLU A 218 -19.32 10.47 -2.71
C GLU A 218 -17.91 10.60 -3.26
N LYS A 219 -17.29 9.49 -3.66
CA LYS A 219 -15.95 9.49 -4.25
C LYS A 219 -15.89 10.25 -5.58
N ALA A 220 -16.87 10.07 -6.45
CA ALA A 220 -16.94 10.81 -7.71
C ALA A 220 -17.16 12.32 -7.48
N VAL A 221 -18.02 12.70 -6.52
CA VAL A 221 -18.17 14.09 -6.10
C VAL A 221 -16.86 14.65 -5.55
N TYR A 222 -16.14 13.90 -4.72
CA TYR A 222 -14.85 14.31 -4.18
C TYR A 222 -13.81 14.57 -5.29
N HIS A 223 -13.78 13.76 -6.35
CA HIS A 223 -12.93 14.04 -7.52
C HIS A 223 -13.32 15.35 -8.19
N LEU A 224 -14.61 15.63 -8.37
CA LEU A 224 -15.08 16.89 -8.94
C LEU A 224 -14.79 18.09 -8.03
N VAL A 225 -14.81 17.90 -6.70
CA VAL A 225 -14.36 18.91 -5.73
C VAL A 225 -12.87 19.19 -5.88
N THR A 226 -12.07 18.13 -6.01
CA THR A 226 -10.62 18.23 -6.18
C THR A 226 -10.26 18.98 -7.46
N LEU A 227 -11.06 18.87 -8.51
CA LEU A 227 -10.89 19.59 -9.77
C LEU A 227 -11.42 21.04 -9.75
N GLY A 228 -12.12 21.45 -8.69
CA GLY A 228 -12.78 22.77 -8.60
C GLY A 228 -14.14 22.86 -9.32
N VAL A 229 -14.61 21.77 -9.93
CA VAL A 229 -15.92 21.70 -10.63
C VAL A 229 -17.08 21.75 -9.65
N VAL A 230 -16.88 21.17 -8.46
CA VAL A 230 -17.77 21.32 -7.31
C VAL A 230 -17.02 22.13 -6.27
N ARG A 231 -17.60 23.22 -5.77
CA ARG A 231 -16.97 24.04 -4.73
C ARG A 231 -17.16 23.42 -3.35
N ASP A 232 -18.39 22.96 -3.07
CA ASP A 232 -18.76 22.43 -1.76
C ASP A 232 -19.90 21.41 -1.89
N TYR A 233 -20.03 20.53 -0.90
CA TYR A 233 -21.09 19.54 -0.84
C TYR A 233 -21.54 19.20 0.58
N THR A 234 -22.80 18.82 0.72
CA THR A 234 -23.40 18.34 1.97
C THR A 234 -24.16 17.04 1.73
N LEU A 235 -24.10 16.15 2.72
CA LEU A 235 -24.73 14.83 2.71
C LEU A 235 -26.00 14.86 3.57
N ASP A 236 -27.18 14.64 2.97
CA ASP A 236 -28.43 14.44 3.69
C ASP A 236 -28.68 12.93 3.87
N TRP A 237 -28.34 12.44 5.06
CA TRP A 237 -28.48 11.03 5.42
C TRP A 237 -29.93 10.55 5.43
N ALA A 238 -30.87 11.43 5.80
CA ALA A 238 -32.29 11.07 5.92
C ALA A 238 -32.93 10.95 4.54
N LYS A 239 -32.60 11.87 3.63
CA LYS A 239 -33.15 11.90 2.27
C LYS A 239 -32.35 11.09 1.26
N ARG A 240 -31.18 10.59 1.64
CA ARG A 240 -30.23 9.92 0.75
C ARG A 240 -29.86 10.81 -0.45
N GLU A 241 -29.63 12.10 -0.18
CA GLU A 241 -29.34 13.13 -1.18
C GLU A 241 -27.97 13.79 -0.97
N LEU A 242 -27.34 14.12 -2.09
CA LEU A 242 -26.20 15.02 -2.20
C LEU A 242 -26.70 16.41 -2.54
N GLN A 243 -26.28 17.41 -1.78
CA GLN A 243 -26.49 18.82 -2.09
C GLN A 243 -25.15 19.46 -2.43
N LEU A 244 -25.04 20.05 -3.61
CA LEU A 244 -23.79 20.51 -4.20
C LEU A 244 -23.88 21.98 -4.56
N VAL A 245 -22.77 22.69 -4.42
CA VAL A 245 -22.58 24.03 -4.99
C VAL A 245 -21.52 23.94 -6.06
N LEU A 246 -21.89 24.29 -7.30
CA LEU A 246 -20.99 24.18 -8.44
C LEU A 246 -19.91 25.27 -8.41
N GLY A 247 -18.71 24.89 -8.81
CA GLY A 247 -17.58 25.79 -9.03
C GLY A 247 -17.46 26.19 -10.50
N ASP A 248 -16.22 26.35 -10.97
CA ASP A 248 -15.93 26.66 -12.37
C ASP A 248 -15.44 25.44 -13.16
N GLN A 249 -15.28 25.61 -14.47
CA GLN A 249 -14.78 24.59 -15.39
C GLN A 249 -13.68 25.19 -16.29
N GLU A 250 -13.00 26.22 -15.80
CA GLU A 250 -11.95 26.91 -16.53
C GLU A 250 -10.69 26.05 -16.56
N GLY A 251 -10.08 25.93 -17.75
CA GLY A 251 -8.92 25.04 -17.93
C GLY A 251 -7.75 25.41 -17.02
N ASP A 252 -7.46 26.70 -16.85
CA ASP A 252 -6.35 27.15 -16.04
C ASP A 252 -6.57 26.85 -14.54
N SER A 253 -7.77 27.12 -14.03
CA SER A 253 -8.17 26.79 -12.65
C SER A 253 -8.06 25.29 -12.38
N MET A 254 -8.59 24.47 -13.29
CA MET A 254 -8.52 23.01 -13.18
C MET A 254 -7.09 22.48 -13.22
N ALA A 255 -6.23 23.04 -14.09
CA ALA A 255 -4.82 22.66 -14.18
C ALA A 255 -4.09 22.93 -12.85
N VAL A 256 -4.33 24.11 -12.25
CA VAL A 256 -3.75 24.48 -10.95
C VAL A 256 -4.28 23.58 -9.84
N ALA A 257 -5.58 23.27 -9.83
CA ALA A 257 -6.19 22.38 -8.84
C ALA A 257 -5.57 20.97 -8.88
N LEU A 258 -5.43 20.38 -10.07
CA LEU A 258 -4.72 19.12 -10.29
C LEU A 258 -3.27 19.19 -9.82
N GLY A 259 -2.54 20.24 -10.20
CA GLY A 259 -1.16 20.42 -9.80
C GLY A 259 -0.98 20.50 -8.29
N ASN A 260 -1.85 21.25 -7.61
CA ASN A 260 -1.83 21.39 -6.16
C ASN A 260 -2.11 20.06 -5.46
N TYR A 261 -3.10 19.30 -5.97
CA TYR A 261 -3.37 17.96 -5.44
C TYR A 261 -2.15 17.05 -5.57
N GLY A 262 -1.53 17.00 -6.76
CA GLY A 262 -0.33 16.17 -6.98
C GLY A 262 0.86 16.60 -6.12
N ARG A 263 1.11 17.91 -5.98
CA ARG A 263 2.21 18.47 -5.18
C ARG A 263 2.08 18.17 -3.68
N ALA A 264 0.88 17.95 -3.18
CA ALA A 264 0.66 17.54 -1.78
C ALA A 264 1.25 16.15 -1.46
N TYR A 265 1.44 15.30 -2.49
CA TYR A 265 2.07 14.00 -2.35
C TYR A 265 3.51 14.02 -2.89
N GLN A 266 3.70 14.55 -4.10
CA GLN A 266 4.98 14.58 -4.78
C GLN A 266 5.08 15.83 -5.66
N VAL A 267 5.99 16.75 -5.31
CA VAL A 267 6.12 18.06 -5.96
C VAL A 267 6.23 17.93 -7.49
N ARG A 268 7.19 17.13 -7.95
CA ARG A 268 7.45 16.94 -9.39
C ARG A 268 6.26 16.32 -10.14
N ARG A 269 5.55 15.35 -9.54
CA ARG A 269 4.38 14.75 -10.20
C ARG A 269 3.24 15.74 -10.32
N GLY A 270 3.03 16.58 -9.31
CA GLY A 270 2.04 17.66 -9.40
C GLY A 270 2.35 18.61 -10.55
N ASP A 271 3.63 18.95 -10.76
CA ASP A 271 4.03 19.80 -11.89
C ASP A 271 3.80 19.11 -13.24
N ILE A 272 4.13 17.81 -13.36
CA ILE A 272 3.86 17.01 -14.56
C ILE A 272 2.35 16.95 -14.82
N LEU A 273 1.54 16.67 -13.79
CA LEU A 273 0.09 16.54 -13.90
C LEU A 273 -0.57 17.85 -14.36
N GLN A 274 -0.13 18.98 -13.80
CA GLN A 274 -0.59 20.31 -14.21
C GLN A 274 -0.21 20.62 -15.66
N GLN A 275 1.02 20.32 -16.07
CA GLN A 275 1.48 20.54 -17.44
C GLN A 275 0.76 19.63 -18.44
N GLU A 276 0.55 18.37 -18.09
CA GLU A 276 -0.15 17.39 -18.92
C GLU A 276 -1.59 17.84 -19.19
N PHE A 277 -2.31 18.23 -18.15
CA PHE A 277 -3.65 18.78 -18.31
C PHE A 277 -3.64 20.05 -19.16
N ALA A 278 -2.78 21.03 -18.86
CA ALA A 278 -2.74 22.30 -19.57
C ALA A 278 -2.43 22.14 -21.08
N ARG A 279 -1.66 21.10 -21.46
CA ARG A 279 -1.32 20.82 -22.86
C ARG A 279 -2.40 20.06 -23.61
N ASN A 280 -3.05 19.10 -22.95
CA ASN A 280 -3.87 18.09 -23.62
C ASN A 280 -5.38 18.22 -23.31
N ALA A 281 -5.77 19.18 -22.46
CA ALA A 281 -7.17 19.42 -22.11
C ALA A 281 -8.05 19.74 -23.34
N PRO A 282 -9.16 19.00 -23.54
CA PRO A 282 -10.12 19.29 -24.60
C PRO A 282 -10.76 20.70 -24.50
N ALA A 283 -11.15 21.23 -25.67
CA ALA A 283 -11.89 22.49 -25.74
C ALA A 283 -13.34 22.36 -25.22
N ASP A 284 -13.99 21.21 -25.44
CA ASP A 284 -15.33 20.94 -24.91
C ASP A 284 -15.30 20.86 -23.37
N PRO A 285 -16.14 21.62 -22.64
CA PRO A 285 -16.09 21.67 -21.17
C PRO A 285 -16.35 20.32 -20.50
N THR A 286 -17.28 19.52 -21.03
CA THR A 286 -17.62 18.22 -20.43
C THR A 286 -16.45 17.25 -20.61
N LEU A 287 -15.90 17.17 -21.82
CA LEU A 287 -14.73 16.34 -22.12
C LEU A 287 -13.49 16.80 -21.35
N ARG A 288 -13.35 18.11 -21.09
CA ARG A 288 -12.29 18.66 -20.25
C ARG A 288 -12.37 18.19 -18.80
N ILE A 289 -13.57 18.24 -18.20
CA ILE A 289 -13.81 17.73 -16.85
C ILE A 289 -13.48 16.25 -16.77
N VAL A 290 -13.96 15.46 -17.75
CA VAL A 290 -13.68 14.02 -17.81
C VAL A 290 -12.19 13.74 -17.98
N HIS A 291 -11.47 14.52 -18.79
CA HIS A 291 -10.02 14.39 -18.94
C HIS A 291 -9.27 14.69 -17.64
N GLY A 292 -9.64 15.77 -16.94
CA GLY A 292 -9.06 16.09 -15.63
C GLY A 292 -9.33 15.02 -14.58
N ALA A 293 -10.56 14.49 -14.55
CA ALA A 293 -10.92 13.39 -13.66
C ALA A 293 -10.11 12.13 -13.97
N LYS A 294 -9.92 11.81 -15.25
CA LYS A 294 -9.08 10.68 -15.67
C LYS A 294 -7.65 10.83 -15.15
N LEU A 295 -7.01 11.98 -15.38
CA LEU A 295 -5.65 12.24 -14.90
C LEU A 295 -5.53 12.18 -13.37
N LEU A 296 -6.52 12.72 -12.65
CA LEU A 296 -6.58 12.65 -11.18
C LEU A 296 -6.69 11.20 -10.69
N ILE A 297 -7.60 10.43 -11.28
CA ILE A 297 -7.83 9.03 -10.93
C ILE A 297 -6.57 8.22 -11.23
N GLU A 298 -6.00 8.34 -12.43
CA GLU A 298 -4.71 7.71 -12.80
C GLU A 298 -3.63 8.00 -11.75
N PHE A 299 -3.46 9.27 -11.37
CA PHE A 299 -2.51 9.65 -10.33
C PHE A 299 -2.79 8.98 -8.97
N ILE A 300 -4.07 8.89 -8.57
CA ILE A 300 -4.49 8.24 -7.31
C ILE A 300 -4.13 6.74 -7.32
N TYR A 301 -4.40 6.03 -8.42
CA TYR A 301 -4.05 4.60 -8.53
C TYR A 301 -2.54 4.40 -8.62
N GLU A 302 -1.84 5.25 -9.36
CA GLU A 302 -0.38 5.14 -9.51
C GLU A 302 0.42 5.60 -8.28
N THR A 303 -0.21 6.26 -7.32
CA THR A 303 0.48 6.81 -6.15
C THR A 303 -0.15 6.32 -4.85
N VAL A 304 -1.43 6.62 -4.61
CA VAL A 304 -2.08 6.36 -3.32
C VAL A 304 -2.40 4.89 -3.12
N GLU A 305 -2.93 4.23 -4.15
CA GLU A 305 -3.24 2.79 -4.12
C GLU A 305 -1.97 1.96 -3.87
N LEU A 306 -0.93 2.20 -4.69
CA LEU A 306 0.35 1.50 -4.57
C LEU A 306 1.03 1.76 -3.23
N ALA A 307 1.02 3.01 -2.73
CA ALA A 307 1.58 3.34 -1.42
C ALA A 307 0.89 2.57 -0.29
N ARG A 308 -0.46 2.47 -0.31
CA ARG A 308 -1.22 1.73 0.70
C ARG A 308 -0.89 0.24 0.70
N ARG A 309 -0.81 -0.39 -0.49
CA ARG A 309 -0.40 -1.80 -0.60
C ARG A 309 1.02 -2.00 -0.08
N ARG A 310 1.94 -1.09 -0.37
CA ARG A 310 3.32 -1.15 0.16
C ARG A 310 3.37 -1.02 1.67
N GLY A 311 2.64 -0.07 2.25
CA GLY A 311 2.54 0.07 3.70
C GLY A 311 2.08 -1.22 4.38
N LEU A 312 1.08 -1.90 3.81
CA LEU A 312 0.60 -3.19 4.27
C LEU A 312 1.66 -4.29 4.10
N SER A 313 2.36 -4.29 2.97
CA SER A 313 3.46 -5.22 2.66
C SER A 313 4.64 -5.12 3.62
N GLU A 314 5.03 -3.89 4.01
CA GLU A 314 6.09 -3.65 4.99
C GLU A 314 5.66 -4.07 6.40
N MET A 315 4.42 -3.80 6.78
CA MET A 315 3.86 -4.23 8.06
C MET A 315 3.77 -5.76 8.14
N LEU A 316 3.34 -6.42 7.06
CA LEU A 316 3.33 -7.88 6.95
C LEU A 316 4.74 -8.44 7.13
N GLN A 317 5.74 -7.86 6.46
CA GLN A 317 7.12 -8.33 6.57
C GLN A 317 7.64 -8.21 8.01
N ALA A 318 7.41 -7.06 8.65
CA ALA A 318 7.81 -6.85 10.04
C ALA A 318 7.15 -7.85 11.00
N ALA A 319 5.84 -8.11 10.83
CA ALA A 319 5.11 -9.07 11.65
C ALA A 319 5.56 -10.52 11.38
N SER A 320 5.77 -10.90 10.12
CA SER A 320 6.16 -12.26 9.72
C SER A 320 7.55 -12.63 10.22
N GLN A 321 8.51 -11.69 10.13
CA GLN A 321 9.86 -11.85 10.70
C GLN A 321 9.82 -12.00 12.22
N ALA A 322 8.90 -11.30 12.90
CA ALA A 322 8.73 -11.43 14.34
C ALA A 322 8.16 -12.81 14.74
N VAL A 323 7.23 -13.36 13.97
CA VAL A 323 6.61 -14.67 14.24
C VAL A 323 7.62 -15.83 14.16
N THR A 324 8.58 -15.77 13.23
CA THR A 324 9.58 -16.82 13.04
C THR A 324 10.79 -16.70 13.98
N ALA A 325 10.97 -15.55 14.64
CA ALA A 325 12.12 -15.27 15.48
C ALA A 325 11.95 -15.78 16.92
N ILE A 326 13.05 -16.26 17.52
CA ILE A 326 13.10 -16.69 18.93
C ILE A 326 12.68 -15.57 19.89
N ASN A 327 13.01 -14.31 19.57
CA ASN A 327 12.60 -13.13 20.32
C ASN A 327 11.78 -12.17 19.44
N GLY A 328 10.62 -12.64 18.99
CA GLY A 328 9.72 -11.90 18.09
C GLY A 328 9.38 -10.48 18.57
N SER A 329 9.22 -10.29 19.89
CA SER A 329 8.90 -8.97 20.45
C SER A 329 9.99 -7.92 20.17
N GLU A 330 11.27 -8.27 20.36
CA GLU A 330 12.38 -7.37 20.07
C GLU A 330 12.61 -7.21 18.56
N VAL A 331 12.36 -8.25 17.76
CA VAL A 331 12.43 -8.16 16.29
C VAL A 331 11.38 -7.18 15.74
N LEU A 332 10.12 -7.30 16.16
CA LEU A 332 9.06 -6.39 15.74
C LEU A 332 9.36 -4.96 16.17
N LYS A 333 9.74 -4.76 17.44
CA LYS A 333 10.12 -3.44 17.97
C LYS A 333 11.26 -2.82 17.17
N LYS A 334 12.31 -3.58 16.89
CA LYS A 334 13.46 -3.13 16.09
C LYS A 334 13.03 -2.73 14.68
N ARG A 335 12.21 -3.54 14.00
CA ARG A 335 11.67 -3.24 12.66
C ARG A 335 10.86 -1.94 12.65
N VAL A 336 9.96 -1.77 13.61
CA VAL A 336 9.12 -0.56 13.75
C VAL A 336 9.99 0.68 13.99
N LEU A 337 10.96 0.61 14.91
CA LEU A 337 11.85 1.73 15.20
C LEU A 337 12.74 2.09 14.02
N GLN A 338 13.29 1.10 13.30
CA GLN A 338 14.08 1.35 12.09
C GLN A 338 13.26 2.04 11.01
N TYR A 339 11.99 1.65 10.86
CA TYR A 339 11.08 2.30 9.94
C TYR A 339 10.69 3.71 10.37
N LEU A 340 10.67 4.06 11.66
CA LEU A 340 10.25 5.39 12.12
C LEU A 340 11.41 6.37 12.36
N THR A 341 12.62 5.85 12.56
CA THR A 341 13.79 6.68 12.88
C THR A 341 14.32 7.33 11.61
N GLN A 342 14.32 8.66 11.59
CA GLN A 342 15.04 9.43 10.57
C GLN A 342 16.56 9.31 10.80
N THR A 343 17.30 9.11 9.72
CA THR A 343 18.76 9.00 9.72
C THR A 343 19.32 9.87 8.59
N ASP A 344 20.65 9.91 8.47
CA ASP A 344 21.32 10.60 7.36
C ASP A 344 20.95 10.03 5.98
N TRP A 345 20.36 8.82 5.94
CA TRP A 345 19.81 8.25 4.71
C TRP A 345 18.66 9.08 4.17
N ASP A 346 17.75 9.58 5.02
CA ASP A 346 16.55 10.29 4.55
C ASP A 346 16.90 11.50 3.69
N VAL A 347 17.89 12.30 4.12
CA VAL A 347 18.36 13.48 3.36
C VAL A 347 18.88 13.07 1.98
N ARG A 348 19.71 12.02 1.91
CA ARG A 348 20.26 11.53 0.64
C ARG A 348 19.19 10.95 -0.29
N LEU A 349 18.24 10.21 0.28
CA LEU A 349 17.15 9.64 -0.49
C LEU A 349 16.21 10.73 -1.02
N GLU A 350 15.94 11.78 -0.22
CA GLU A 350 15.18 12.95 -0.68
C GLU A 350 15.87 13.64 -1.88
N GLU A 351 17.19 13.80 -1.85
CA GLU A 351 17.95 14.34 -2.97
C GLU A 351 17.84 13.46 -4.24
N ILE A 352 17.89 12.13 -4.08
CA ILE A 352 17.70 11.17 -5.19
C ILE A 352 16.27 11.28 -5.75
N GLY A 353 15.26 11.34 -4.87
CA GLY A 353 13.85 11.49 -5.25
C GLY A 353 13.59 12.79 -6.00
N ALA A 354 14.18 13.89 -5.54
CA ALA A 354 14.01 15.23 -6.13
C ALA A 354 14.57 15.32 -7.57
N LYS A 355 15.74 14.71 -7.82
CA LYS A 355 16.32 14.62 -9.18
C LYS A 355 15.46 13.76 -10.12
N GLY A 356 14.80 12.75 -9.55
CA GLY A 356 14.01 11.72 -10.23
C GLY A 356 14.80 10.93 -11.27
N GLY A 357 14.11 10.03 -11.97
CA GLY A 357 14.78 9.01 -12.78
C GLY A 357 15.46 7.94 -11.91
N LEU A 358 16.33 7.14 -12.54
CA LEU A 358 17.04 6.04 -11.86
C LEU A 358 18.14 6.53 -10.90
N GLY A 359 18.85 7.61 -11.25
CA GLY A 359 19.90 8.18 -10.40
C GLY A 359 21.09 7.25 -10.11
N ALA A 360 21.57 6.50 -11.11
CA ALA A 360 22.57 5.43 -10.95
C ALA A 360 23.84 5.86 -10.16
N ASP A 361 24.41 7.02 -10.47
CA ASP A 361 25.60 7.53 -9.75
C ASP A 361 25.31 7.79 -8.27
N ALA A 362 24.14 8.39 -7.98
CA ALA A 362 23.73 8.67 -6.61
C ALA A 362 23.40 7.38 -5.83
N LEU A 363 22.81 6.39 -6.50
CA LEU A 363 22.61 5.06 -5.95
C LEU A 363 23.93 4.44 -5.53
N ARG A 364 24.93 4.44 -6.42
CA ARG A 364 26.24 3.86 -6.15
C ARG A 364 26.90 4.46 -4.91
N LEU A 365 26.83 5.79 -4.73
CA LEU A 365 27.35 6.45 -3.53
C LEU A 365 26.68 5.94 -2.25
N VAL A 366 25.37 5.69 -2.27
CA VAL A 366 24.65 5.08 -1.14
C VAL A 366 25.12 3.64 -0.89
N LEU A 367 25.32 2.84 -1.95
CA LEU A 367 25.78 1.45 -1.82
C LEU A 367 27.17 1.36 -1.16
N GLU A 368 28.08 2.28 -1.51
CA GLU A 368 29.45 2.33 -0.98
C GLU A 368 29.49 2.54 0.54
N GLU A 369 28.58 3.35 1.08
CA GLU A 369 28.53 3.73 2.50
C GLU A 369 27.86 2.68 3.41
N VAL A 370 27.12 1.74 2.84
CA VAL A 370 26.55 0.61 3.60
C VAL A 370 27.65 -0.41 3.86
N VAL A 371 28.33 -0.26 5.00
CA VAL A 371 29.47 -1.09 5.41
C VAL A 371 29.14 -2.17 6.44
N SER A 372 27.91 -2.17 6.99
CA SER A 372 27.49 -3.10 8.04
C SER A 372 26.04 -3.53 7.88
N SER A 373 25.66 -4.65 8.50
CA SER A 373 24.26 -5.09 8.56
C SER A 373 23.36 -4.06 9.25
N ARG A 374 23.89 -3.32 10.24
CA ARG A 374 23.16 -2.23 10.90
C ARG A 374 22.85 -1.09 9.93
N HIS A 375 23.83 -0.64 9.14
CA HIS A 375 23.60 0.39 8.11
C HIS A 375 22.55 -0.08 7.09
N ALA A 376 22.61 -1.36 6.70
CA ALA A 376 21.64 -1.95 5.79
C ALA A 376 20.22 -1.95 6.40
N GLU A 377 20.07 -2.28 7.68
CA GLU A 377 18.76 -2.23 8.34
C GLU A 377 18.20 -0.80 8.47
N GLU A 378 19.05 0.20 8.73
CA GLU A 378 18.68 1.62 8.76
C GLU A 378 18.27 2.11 7.36
N LEU A 379 19.06 1.78 6.32
CA LEU A 379 18.74 2.10 4.93
C LEU A 379 17.43 1.43 4.49
N ARG A 380 17.18 0.18 4.91
CA ARG A 380 15.93 -0.52 4.62
C ARG A 380 14.72 0.25 5.16
N GLY A 381 14.81 0.73 6.40
CA GLY A 381 13.76 1.57 7.01
C GLY A 381 13.55 2.87 6.24
N ALA A 382 14.62 3.57 5.91
CA ALA A 382 14.57 4.82 5.14
C ALA A 382 14.00 4.63 3.73
N ALA A 383 14.46 3.62 2.98
CA ALA A 383 13.96 3.31 1.65
C ALA A 383 12.48 2.90 1.68
N ALA A 384 12.06 2.10 2.66
CA ALA A 384 10.66 1.71 2.85
C ALA A 384 9.74 2.92 3.16
N ARG A 385 10.21 3.90 3.95
CA ARG A 385 9.49 5.17 4.14
C ARG A 385 9.37 5.96 2.85
N GLN A 386 10.47 6.11 2.11
CA GLN A 386 10.47 6.86 0.85
C GLN A 386 9.55 6.21 -0.20
N LEU A 387 9.48 4.88 -0.23
CA LEU A 387 8.53 4.13 -1.06
C LEU A 387 7.06 4.32 -0.65
N ASN A 388 6.77 4.77 0.57
CA ASN A 388 5.42 5.13 0.97
C ASN A 388 4.97 6.44 0.30
N SER A 389 5.92 7.34 0.02
CA SER A 389 5.67 8.59 -0.72
C SER A 389 5.84 8.41 -2.24
N TYR A 390 6.82 7.61 -2.66
CA TYR A 390 7.24 7.39 -4.06
C TYR A 390 7.22 5.90 -4.41
N PRO A 391 6.03 5.27 -4.49
CA PRO A 391 5.90 3.81 -4.52
C PRO A 391 6.41 3.14 -5.79
N ASP A 392 6.65 3.87 -6.87
CA ASP A 392 7.18 3.30 -8.10
C ASP A 392 8.58 3.81 -8.45
N GLN A 393 9.24 4.53 -7.54
CA GLN A 393 10.56 5.09 -7.81
C GLN A 393 11.62 3.96 -7.82
N PRO A 394 12.18 3.57 -9.00
CA PRO A 394 13.12 2.45 -9.13
C PRO A 394 14.35 2.58 -8.23
N ALA A 395 14.84 3.79 -8.00
CA ALA A 395 16.01 4.02 -7.16
C ALA A 395 15.78 3.50 -5.73
N PHE A 396 14.64 3.84 -5.13
CA PHE A 396 14.30 3.40 -3.77
C PHE A 396 14.02 1.90 -3.70
N LEU A 397 13.45 1.32 -4.76
CA LEU A 397 13.25 -0.13 -4.85
C LEU A 397 14.58 -0.88 -4.89
N PHE A 398 15.53 -0.43 -5.70
CA PHE A 398 16.88 -0.99 -5.72
C PHE A 398 17.60 -0.86 -4.38
N LEU A 399 17.52 0.31 -3.73
CA LEU A 399 18.14 0.51 -2.41
C LEU A 399 17.50 -0.34 -1.33
N ARG A 400 16.16 -0.50 -1.36
CA ARG A 400 15.51 -1.41 -0.42
C ARG A 400 15.93 -2.85 -0.67
N ALA A 401 15.96 -3.30 -1.93
CA ALA A 401 16.38 -4.66 -2.28
C ALA A 401 17.82 -4.94 -1.83
N PHE A 402 18.72 -3.98 -2.06
CA PHE A 402 20.10 -4.02 -1.58
C PHE A 402 20.19 -4.13 -0.06
N ALA A 403 19.46 -3.25 0.62
CA ALA A 403 19.44 -3.19 2.07
C ALA A 403 18.96 -4.52 2.66
N GLU A 404 17.86 -5.08 2.13
CA GLU A 404 17.35 -6.40 2.52
C GLU A 404 18.38 -7.51 2.24
N ALA A 405 19.06 -7.51 1.11
CA ALA A 405 20.10 -8.49 0.80
C ALA A 405 21.33 -8.43 1.74
N CYS A 406 21.59 -7.25 2.32
CA CYS A 406 22.74 -7.00 3.20
C CYS A 406 22.47 -7.27 4.70
N VAL A 407 21.21 -7.46 5.12
CA VAL A 407 20.88 -7.77 6.51
C VAL A 407 21.29 -9.21 6.89
N THR A 408 21.27 -9.52 8.19
CA THR A 408 21.71 -10.83 8.71
C THR A 408 20.88 -12.00 8.20
N ASP A 409 19.55 -11.84 8.17
CA ASP A 409 18.58 -12.82 7.72
C ASP A 409 17.74 -12.23 6.58
N PRO A 410 18.25 -12.26 5.33
CA PRO A 410 17.64 -11.60 4.19
C PRO A 410 16.43 -12.37 3.64
N ASP A 411 15.34 -11.64 3.37
CA ASP A 411 14.21 -12.15 2.59
C ASP A 411 14.48 -12.04 1.08
N TRP A 412 14.98 -13.12 0.47
CA TRP A 412 15.33 -13.14 -0.95
C TRP A 412 14.15 -13.14 -1.91
N GLU A 413 12.98 -13.61 -1.45
CA GLU A 413 11.76 -13.47 -2.26
C GLU A 413 11.43 -11.98 -2.38
N ARG A 414 11.57 -11.24 -1.28
CA ARG A 414 11.35 -9.81 -1.28
C ARG A 414 12.35 -9.04 -2.13
N VAL A 415 13.64 -9.36 -2.02
CA VAL A 415 14.68 -8.80 -2.91
C VAL A 415 14.27 -8.99 -4.39
N THR A 416 13.69 -10.14 -4.73
CA THR A 416 13.23 -10.43 -6.09
C THR A 416 12.06 -9.56 -6.52
N GLU A 417 11.07 -9.37 -5.65
CA GLU A 417 9.91 -8.50 -5.91
C GLU A 417 10.33 -7.04 -6.12
N ASP A 418 11.22 -6.51 -5.28
CA ASP A 418 11.69 -5.13 -5.40
C ASP A 418 12.53 -4.91 -6.65
N VAL A 419 13.45 -5.83 -6.97
CA VAL A 419 14.23 -5.75 -8.22
C VAL A 419 13.31 -5.84 -9.43
N ARG A 420 12.28 -6.69 -9.41
CA ARG A 420 11.28 -6.76 -10.48
C ARG A 420 10.55 -5.44 -10.66
N ALA A 421 10.03 -4.89 -9.56
CA ALA A 421 9.34 -3.61 -9.58
C ALA A 421 10.27 -2.48 -10.07
N ALA A 422 11.52 -2.46 -9.61
CA ALA A 422 12.50 -1.44 -10.01
C ALA A 422 12.79 -1.50 -11.52
N LEU A 423 12.96 -2.72 -12.07
CA LEU A 423 13.18 -2.90 -13.50
C LEU A 423 11.94 -2.52 -14.33
N ALA A 424 10.74 -2.92 -13.88
CA ALA A 424 9.49 -2.60 -14.57
C ALA A 424 9.23 -1.09 -14.59
N PHE A 425 9.16 -0.44 -13.42
CA PHE A 425 8.92 0.99 -13.32
C PHE A 425 10.06 1.81 -13.95
N GLY A 426 11.31 1.37 -13.80
CA GLY A 426 12.46 1.99 -14.44
C GLY A 426 12.28 2.11 -15.95
N ARG A 427 11.83 1.05 -16.62
CA ARG A 427 11.56 1.04 -18.06
C ARG A 427 10.33 1.85 -18.42
N GLU A 428 9.21 1.54 -17.78
CA GLU A 428 7.88 1.96 -18.23
C GLU A 428 7.56 3.40 -17.83
N LYS A 429 7.99 3.84 -16.64
CA LYS A 429 7.65 5.16 -16.09
C LYS A 429 8.79 6.16 -16.11
N TYR A 430 10.04 5.68 -15.99
CA TYR A 430 11.21 6.54 -15.90
C TYR A 430 12.11 6.51 -17.15
N GLY A 431 11.76 5.71 -18.16
CA GLY A 431 12.49 5.64 -19.44
C GLY A 431 13.96 5.23 -19.29
N ALA A 432 14.30 4.50 -18.23
CA ALA A 432 15.67 4.06 -17.97
C ALA A 432 16.12 3.06 -19.05
N SER A 433 17.34 3.25 -19.56
CA SER A 433 17.89 2.35 -20.58
C SER A 433 18.23 0.99 -19.97
N GLU A 434 18.24 -0.07 -20.79
CA GLU A 434 18.70 -1.40 -20.35
C GLU A 434 20.14 -1.36 -19.85
N GLN A 435 20.96 -0.47 -20.40
CA GLN A 435 22.33 -0.24 -19.96
C GLN A 435 22.39 0.33 -18.54
N ASP A 436 21.57 1.34 -18.23
CA ASP A 436 21.56 1.95 -16.90
C ASP A 436 21.03 0.97 -15.85
N LEU A 437 19.94 0.26 -16.17
CA LEU A 437 19.37 -0.76 -15.30
C LEU A 437 20.35 -1.92 -15.05
N ALA A 438 21.02 -2.40 -16.10
CA ALA A 438 22.04 -3.45 -15.97
C ALA A 438 23.25 -2.98 -15.15
N THR A 439 23.63 -1.70 -15.27
CA THR A 439 24.71 -1.10 -14.48
C THR A 439 24.35 -1.08 -13.00
N VAL A 440 23.15 -0.61 -12.65
CA VAL A 440 22.69 -0.60 -11.26
C VAL A 440 22.64 -2.02 -10.68
N VAL A 441 22.09 -3.00 -11.42
CA VAL A 441 22.06 -4.40 -10.96
C VAL A 441 23.45 -5.01 -10.79
N ALA A 442 24.40 -4.69 -11.67
CA ALA A 442 25.78 -5.14 -11.53
C ALA A 442 26.48 -4.52 -10.31
N ASP A 443 26.27 -3.23 -10.06
CA ASP A 443 26.79 -2.53 -8.88
C ASP A 443 26.21 -3.14 -7.60
N LEU A 444 24.88 -3.27 -7.51
CA LEU A 444 24.16 -3.94 -6.43
C LEU A 444 24.77 -5.31 -6.11
N THR A 445 24.95 -6.13 -7.14
CA THR A 445 25.50 -7.47 -7.04
C THR A 445 26.91 -7.44 -6.45
N SER A 446 27.77 -6.58 -6.98
CA SER A 446 29.17 -6.45 -6.56
C SER A 446 29.28 -5.97 -5.11
N PHE A 447 28.46 -4.99 -4.72
CA PHE A 447 28.44 -4.52 -3.33
C PHE A 447 27.90 -5.59 -2.38
N VAL A 448 26.86 -6.33 -2.74
CA VAL A 448 26.35 -7.48 -1.95
C VAL A 448 27.44 -8.52 -1.72
N GLU A 449 28.18 -8.93 -2.77
CA GLU A 449 29.31 -9.86 -2.63
C GLU A 449 30.43 -9.29 -1.74
N SER A 450 30.73 -8.00 -1.87
CA SER A 450 31.75 -7.33 -1.04
C SER A 450 31.43 -7.36 0.46
N ARG A 451 30.15 -7.57 0.82
CA ARG A 451 29.69 -7.74 2.21
C ARG A 451 29.57 -9.21 2.62
N GLY A 452 30.12 -10.14 1.84
CA GLY A 452 30.08 -11.58 2.12
C GLY A 452 28.69 -12.20 1.92
N ARG A 453 27.81 -11.56 1.14
CA ARG A 453 26.46 -12.04 0.86
C ARG A 453 26.40 -12.65 -0.54
N PRO A 454 25.47 -13.59 -0.81
CA PRO A 454 25.42 -14.31 -2.07
C PRO A 454 24.86 -13.44 -3.21
N GLY A 455 25.71 -12.64 -3.85
CA GLY A 455 25.33 -11.78 -5.00
C GLY A 455 24.70 -12.54 -6.16
N GLN A 456 25.05 -13.83 -6.33
CA GLN A 456 24.38 -14.75 -7.25
C GLN A 456 22.85 -14.72 -7.15
N ARG A 457 22.29 -14.62 -5.94
CA ARG A 457 20.84 -14.59 -5.76
C ARG A 457 20.23 -13.31 -6.34
N LEU A 458 20.91 -12.17 -6.23
CA LEU A 458 20.45 -10.90 -6.81
C LEU A 458 20.47 -10.95 -8.35
N VAL A 459 21.47 -11.60 -8.94
CA VAL A 459 21.52 -11.87 -10.38
C VAL A 459 20.34 -12.75 -10.82
N GLN A 460 20.07 -13.84 -10.09
CA GLN A 460 18.92 -14.72 -10.37
C GLN A 460 17.59 -13.97 -10.26
N SER A 461 17.43 -13.14 -9.22
CA SER A 461 16.28 -12.25 -9.05
C SER A 461 16.08 -11.33 -10.25
N ALA A 462 17.14 -10.67 -10.71
CA ALA A 462 17.09 -9.77 -11.87
C ALA A 462 16.77 -10.50 -13.19
N ILE A 463 17.28 -11.72 -13.36
CA ILE A 463 16.97 -12.56 -14.54
C ILE A 463 15.49 -12.95 -14.54
N LEU A 464 14.99 -13.45 -13.41
CA LEU A 464 13.58 -13.83 -13.26
C LEU A 464 12.66 -12.62 -13.50
N ALA A 465 13.05 -11.46 -12.98
CA ALA A 465 12.35 -10.20 -13.15
C ALA A 465 12.34 -9.66 -14.59
N SER A 466 13.46 -9.77 -15.31
CA SER A 466 13.59 -9.26 -16.69
C SER A 466 12.92 -10.14 -17.75
N GLY A 467 12.40 -11.31 -17.37
CA GLY A 467 11.78 -12.25 -18.30
C GLY A 467 12.77 -12.76 -19.36
N ALA A 468 12.31 -12.96 -20.60
CA ALA A 468 13.15 -13.40 -21.72
C ALA A 468 13.94 -12.23 -22.39
N GLY A 469 14.08 -11.08 -21.72
CA GLY A 469 14.72 -9.88 -22.25
C GLY A 469 16.20 -10.07 -22.55
N ARG A 470 16.52 -10.50 -23.78
CA ARG A 470 17.91 -10.68 -24.25
C ARG A 470 18.76 -9.40 -24.16
N PRO A 471 18.25 -8.18 -24.42
CA PRO A 471 19.06 -6.96 -24.33
C PRO A 471 19.57 -6.71 -22.91
N PHE A 472 18.67 -6.70 -21.92
CA PHE A 472 19.02 -6.54 -20.49
C PHE A 472 20.06 -7.58 -20.04
N GLN A 473 19.78 -8.86 -20.31
CA GLN A 473 20.64 -9.96 -19.86
C GLN A 473 22.04 -9.87 -20.49
N ARG A 474 22.13 -9.43 -21.75
CA ARG A 474 23.42 -9.19 -22.43
C ARG A 474 24.18 -8.03 -21.80
N GLU A 475 23.52 -6.90 -21.56
CA GLU A 475 24.13 -5.75 -20.90
C GLU A 475 24.61 -6.09 -19.48
N LEU A 476 23.80 -6.85 -18.74
CA LEU A 476 24.15 -7.32 -17.39
C LEU A 476 25.33 -8.30 -17.42
N CYS A 477 25.32 -9.27 -18.33
CA CYS A 477 26.41 -10.24 -18.46
C CYS A 477 27.77 -9.57 -18.72
N GLY A 478 27.79 -8.49 -19.50
CA GLY A 478 29.02 -7.74 -19.78
C GLY A 478 29.57 -6.93 -18.60
N ARG A 479 28.78 -6.75 -17.53
CA ARG A 479 29.11 -5.93 -16.36
C ARG A 479 29.33 -6.74 -15.09
N LEU A 480 28.85 -7.98 -15.04
CA LEU A 480 29.01 -8.85 -13.88
C LEU A 480 30.44 -9.38 -13.73
N PRO A 481 30.89 -9.66 -12.49
CA PRO A 481 32.08 -10.44 -12.25
C PRO A 481 32.07 -11.77 -13.04
N PRO A 482 33.22 -12.24 -13.59
CA PRO A 482 33.26 -13.41 -14.46
C PRO A 482 32.64 -14.67 -13.86
N HIS A 483 32.77 -14.90 -12.54
CA HIS A 483 32.20 -16.06 -11.87
C HIS A 483 30.66 -16.02 -11.79
N LEU A 484 30.07 -14.83 -11.76
CA LEU A 484 28.62 -14.65 -11.77
C LEU A 484 28.04 -14.59 -13.19
N ALA A 485 28.81 -14.16 -14.18
CA ALA A 485 28.38 -14.15 -15.57
C ALA A 485 28.00 -15.56 -16.08
N VAL A 486 28.60 -16.61 -15.51
CA VAL A 486 28.27 -18.02 -15.82
C VAL A 486 26.80 -18.36 -15.52
N GLU A 487 26.19 -17.71 -14.51
CA GLU A 487 24.79 -17.90 -14.14
C GLU A 487 23.81 -17.49 -15.24
N LEU A 488 24.18 -16.49 -16.04
CA LEU A 488 23.39 -16.04 -17.20
C LEU A 488 23.53 -17.01 -18.38
N VAL A 489 24.72 -17.60 -18.55
CA VAL A 489 25.07 -18.43 -19.71
C VAL A 489 24.55 -19.87 -19.56
N ALA A 490 24.54 -20.43 -18.35
CA ALA A 490 24.16 -21.84 -18.15
C ALA A 490 22.69 -22.17 -18.56
N PRO A 491 21.67 -21.35 -18.25
CA PRO A 491 20.30 -21.58 -18.74
C PRO A 491 20.15 -21.41 -20.26
N LEU A 492 20.87 -20.45 -20.86
CA LEU A 492 20.90 -20.22 -22.30
C LEU A 492 21.52 -21.41 -23.06
N MET A 493 22.62 -21.96 -22.55
CA MET A 493 23.29 -23.15 -23.11
C MET A 493 22.44 -24.42 -22.96
N THR A 494 21.69 -24.55 -21.86
CA THR A 494 20.78 -25.68 -21.63
C THR A 494 19.59 -25.66 -22.58
N ARG A 495 19.05 -24.47 -22.90
CA ARG A 495 18.01 -24.30 -23.93
C ARG A 495 18.54 -24.60 -25.34
N LEU A 496 19.74 -24.13 -25.69
CA LEU A 496 20.39 -24.42 -26.98
C LEU A 496 20.64 -25.92 -27.17
N ARG A 497 21.05 -26.63 -26.11
CA ARG A 497 21.19 -28.11 -26.15
C ARG A 497 19.84 -28.81 -26.35
N ARG A 498 18.75 -28.34 -25.75
CA ARG A 498 17.41 -28.93 -25.96
C ARG A 498 16.88 -28.71 -27.38
N THR A 499 17.13 -27.55 -27.99
CA THR A 499 16.78 -27.30 -29.41
C THR A 499 17.66 -28.10 -30.37
N ALA A 500 18.94 -28.32 -30.04
CA ALA A 500 19.84 -29.14 -30.87
C ALA A 500 19.49 -30.64 -30.84
N ILE A 501 18.87 -31.14 -29.76
CA ILE A 501 18.42 -32.53 -29.64
C ILE A 501 17.05 -32.77 -30.32
N ALA A 502 16.28 -31.69 -30.59
CA ALA A 502 14.97 -31.78 -31.24
C ALA A 502 15.01 -31.86 -32.78
N HIS A 503 16.20 -31.84 -33.40
CA HIS A 503 16.39 -32.12 -34.82
C HIS A 503 17.43 -33.22 -35.04
N PRO A 504 17.06 -34.51 -34.92
CA PRO A 504 17.83 -35.58 -35.51
C PRO A 504 17.56 -35.60 -37.03
N HIS A 505 18.64 -35.42 -37.80
CA HIS A 505 18.81 -35.70 -39.22
C HIS A 505 17.66 -36.46 -39.92
N SER A 506 16.93 -35.77 -40.79
CA SER A 506 16.18 -36.39 -41.87
C SER A 506 16.92 -36.23 -43.20
N GLY A 507 17.42 -37.35 -43.73
CA GLY A 507 17.50 -37.60 -45.17
C GLY A 507 18.74 -37.10 -45.92
N VAL A 508 19.80 -37.92 -45.95
CA VAL A 508 20.62 -38.07 -47.16
C VAL A 508 20.49 -39.52 -47.60
N THR A 509 19.51 -39.79 -48.46
CA THR A 509 19.42 -41.01 -49.25
C THR A 509 20.38 -40.89 -50.43
N ARG A 510 21.32 -41.83 -50.53
CA ARG A 510 22.06 -42.15 -51.75
C ARG A 510 21.07 -42.53 -52.86
N HIS A 511 21.22 -41.95 -54.04
CA HIS A 511 21.09 -42.67 -55.30
C HIS A 511 21.95 -42.00 -56.37
N ASP A 512 22.74 -42.88 -56.99
CA ASP A 512 23.50 -42.86 -58.26
C ASP A 512 24.61 -41.83 -58.49
#